data_AF-A0A6M0BSQ5-F1
#
_entry.id   AF-A0A6M0BSQ5-F1
#
_cell.length_a   1.000
_cell.length_b   1.000
_cell.length_c   1.000
_cell.angle_alpha   90.00
_cell.angle_beta   90.00
_cell.angle_gamma   90.00
#
_symmetry.space_group_name_H-M   'P 1'
#
loop_
_entity.id
_entity.type
_entity.pdbx_description
1 polymer ?
#
loop_
_entity_poly.entity_id
_entity_poly.type
_entity_poly.pdbx_seq_one_letter_code
_entity_poly.pdbx_strand_id
1 'polypeptide(L)'
;MANVLVLNASYEPLNITSWRRAIVLLLKGKAEQIEHNGVYILPDIPLPTVIRLRYYVRVPYKDIPLTRRNIMHRDGHSCQYCNYTGDDLTLDHVIPR
;
A
#
# COMPACT_ATOMS: atom_id res chain seq x y z
N MET A 1 -9.68 -15.68 -0.68
CA MET A 1 -8.56 -16.00 -1.60
C MET A 1 -7.27 -15.84 -0.83
N ALA A 2 -6.28 -16.74 -0.99
CA ALA A 2 -5.01 -16.64 -0.28
C ALA A 2 -4.20 -15.42 -0.76
N ASN A 3 -3.78 -14.61 0.20
CA ASN A 3 -2.97 -13.41 -0.03
C ASN A 3 -1.50 -13.71 0.30
N VAL A 4 -0.60 -13.02 -0.40
CA VAL A 4 0.85 -13.18 -0.29
C VAL A 4 1.48 -11.81 -0.06
N LEU A 5 2.33 -11.72 0.95
CA LEU A 5 3.09 -10.51 1.24
C LEU A 5 4.25 -10.39 0.24
N VAL A 6 4.37 -9.23 -0.38
CA VAL A 6 5.48 -8.86 -1.26
C VAL A 6 6.39 -7.93 -0.47
N LEU A 7 7.64 -8.36 -0.31
CA LEU A 7 8.72 -7.56 0.24
C LEU A 7 9.54 -6.90 -0.87
N ASN A 8 10.10 -5.76 -0.56
CA ASN A 8 11.12 -5.15 -1.39
C ASN A 8 12.45 -5.91 -1.26
N ALA A 9 13.43 -5.62 -2.12
CA ALA A 9 14.77 -6.21 -2.02
C ALA A 9 15.42 -6.01 -0.64
N SER A 10 15.09 -4.91 0.04
CA SER A 10 15.52 -4.56 1.41
C SER A 10 14.68 -5.20 2.52
N TYR A 11 13.82 -6.18 2.24
CA TYR A 11 12.92 -6.84 3.21
C TYR A 11 11.83 -5.96 3.85
N GLU A 12 11.73 -4.69 3.47
CA GLU A 12 10.59 -3.84 3.85
C GLU A 12 9.30 -4.33 3.16
N PRO A 13 8.14 -4.29 3.84
CA PRO A 13 6.87 -4.67 3.25
C PRO A 13 6.47 -3.68 2.14
N LEU A 14 6.21 -4.20 0.95
CA LEU A 14 5.91 -3.40 -0.24
C LEU A 14 4.42 -3.40 -0.57
N ASN A 15 3.80 -4.58 -0.64
CA ASN A 15 2.39 -4.73 -1.00
C ASN A 15 1.87 -6.12 -0.62
N ILE A 16 0.56 -6.31 -0.65
CA ILE A 16 -0.10 -7.61 -0.59
C ILE A 16 -0.65 -7.95 -1.97
N THR A 17 -0.43 -9.17 -2.44
CA THR A 17 -0.90 -9.62 -3.76
C THR A 17 -1.58 -10.98 -3.68
N SER A 18 -2.26 -11.38 -4.75
CA SER A 18 -2.87 -12.71 -4.83
C SER A 18 -1.80 -13.77 -5.07
N TRP A 19 -2.01 -14.97 -4.54
CA TRP A 19 -1.09 -16.10 -4.76
C TRP A 19 -0.80 -16.38 -6.25
N ARG A 20 -1.79 -16.23 -7.13
CA ARG A 20 -1.62 -16.41 -8.57
C ARG A 20 -0.58 -15.45 -9.14
N ARG A 21 -0.65 -14.17 -8.74
CA ARG A 21 0.31 -13.15 -9.17
C ARG A 21 1.68 -13.38 -8.55
N ALA A 22 1.75 -13.82 -7.30
CA ALA A 22 3.00 -14.19 -6.64
C ALA A 22 3.74 -15.30 -7.40
N ILE A 23 3.03 -16.39 -7.78
CA ILE A 23 3.60 -17.48 -8.59
C ILE A 23 4.13 -16.97 -9.92
N VAL A 24 3.39 -16.11 -10.62
CA VAL A 24 3.87 -15.51 -11.89
C VAL A 24 5.17 -14.72 -11.69
N LEU A 25 5.33 -14.03 -10.57
CA LEU A 25 6.57 -13.29 -10.27
C LEU A 25 7.75 -14.22 -9.97
N LEU A 26 7.51 -15.33 -9.26
CA LEU A 26 8.51 -16.37 -8.98
C LEU A 26 8.96 -17.05 -10.28
N LEU A 27 8.02 -17.51 -11.11
CA LEU A 27 8.32 -18.19 -12.38
C LEU A 27 9.02 -17.28 -13.39
N LYS A 28 8.70 -15.99 -13.40
CA LYS A 28 9.42 -14.99 -14.21
C LYS A 28 10.80 -14.62 -13.66
N GLY A 29 11.21 -15.21 -12.54
CA GLY A 29 12.48 -14.90 -11.87
C GLY A 29 12.57 -13.49 -11.31
N LYS A 30 11.45 -12.78 -11.16
CA LYS A 30 11.42 -11.40 -10.62
C LYS A 30 11.44 -11.35 -9.10
N ALA A 31 10.96 -12.42 -8.48
CA ALA A 31 10.87 -12.56 -7.04
C ALA A 31 11.51 -13.87 -6.59
N GLU A 32 11.82 -13.94 -5.31
CA GLU A 32 12.24 -15.14 -4.59
C GLU A 32 11.21 -15.46 -3.52
N GLN A 33 11.01 -16.75 -3.27
CA GLN A 33 10.15 -17.21 -2.19
C GLN A 33 10.91 -17.10 -0.87
N ILE A 34 10.25 -16.54 0.14
CA ILE A 34 10.81 -16.45 1.50
C ILE A 34 10.11 -17.43 2.42
N GLU A 35 8.78 -17.50 2.35
CA GLU A 35 7.94 -18.36 3.20
C GLU A 35 6.83 -19.04 2.39
N HIS A 36 6.35 -20.20 2.87
CA HIS A 36 5.17 -20.89 2.37
C HIS A 36 4.39 -21.56 3.51
N ASN A 37 3.13 -21.92 3.24
CA ASN A 37 2.24 -22.51 4.26
C ASN A 37 2.16 -24.05 4.20
N GLY A 38 3.13 -24.72 3.55
CA GLY A 38 3.12 -26.18 3.38
C GLY A 38 2.05 -26.73 2.43
N VAL A 39 1.14 -25.92 1.90
CA VAL A 39 0.20 -26.32 0.85
C VAL A 39 0.91 -26.26 -0.50
N TYR A 40 0.67 -27.24 -1.37
CA TYR A 40 1.27 -27.31 -2.70
C TYR A 40 0.21 -27.10 -3.77
N ILE A 41 0.53 -26.24 -4.74
CA ILE A 41 -0.33 -26.01 -5.92
C ILE A 41 -0.05 -27.11 -6.95
N LEU A 42 1.23 -27.44 -7.10
CA LEU A 42 1.78 -28.55 -7.89
C LEU A 42 2.84 -29.24 -7.02
N PRO A 43 3.24 -30.50 -7.33
CA PRO A 43 4.18 -31.26 -6.50
C PRO A 43 5.46 -30.49 -6.14
N ASP A 44 6.00 -29.72 -7.08
CA ASP A 44 7.24 -28.93 -6.90
C ASP A 44 7.00 -27.44 -6.65
N ILE A 45 5.73 -27.03 -6.48
CA ILE A 45 5.36 -25.61 -6.35
C ILE A 45 4.55 -25.40 -5.06
N PRO A 46 5.21 -25.08 -3.94
CA PRO A 46 4.53 -24.70 -2.73
C PRO A 46 3.78 -23.37 -2.92
N LEU A 47 2.69 -23.20 -2.19
CA LEU A 47 1.89 -21.98 -2.15
C LEU A 47 2.64 -20.93 -1.31
N PRO A 48 3.19 -19.86 -1.91
CA PRO A 48 3.97 -18.88 -1.17
C PRO A 48 3.06 -18.06 -0.26
N THR A 49 3.58 -17.66 0.89
CA THR A 49 2.96 -16.70 1.83
C THR A 49 3.71 -15.38 1.85
N VAL A 50 5.04 -15.42 1.64
CA VAL A 50 5.89 -14.24 1.53
C VAL A 50 6.85 -14.41 0.36
N ILE A 51 6.93 -13.39 -0.49
CA ILE A 51 7.91 -13.30 -1.58
C ILE A 51 8.71 -12.01 -1.45
N ARG A 52 9.94 -12.01 -1.95
CA ARG A 52 10.82 -10.82 -2.01
C ARG A 52 11.16 -10.50 -3.46
N LEU A 53 11.04 -9.24 -3.85
CA LEU A 53 11.52 -8.80 -5.18
C LEU A 53 13.06 -8.83 -5.23
N ARG A 54 13.62 -9.26 -6.36
CA ARG A 54 15.09 -9.29 -6.55
C ARG A 54 15.71 -7.91 -6.70
N TYR A 55 14.93 -6.93 -7.14
CA TYR A 55 15.38 -5.56 -7.37
C TYR A 55 14.59 -4.61 -6.48
N TYR A 56 15.24 -3.52 -6.08
CA TYR A 56 14.63 -2.49 -5.27
C TYR A 56 13.57 -1.73 -6.08
N VAL A 57 12.34 -1.69 -5.57
CA VAL A 57 11.25 -0.88 -6.13
C VAL A 57 11.03 0.33 -5.23
N ARG A 58 11.34 1.53 -5.75
CA ARG A 58 10.97 2.77 -5.07
C ARG A 58 9.48 3.01 -5.27
N VAL A 59 8.71 2.97 -4.18
CA VAL A 59 7.31 3.39 -4.21
C VAL A 59 7.28 4.91 -4.15
N PRO A 60 6.79 5.61 -5.19
CA PRO A 60 6.63 7.05 -5.11
C PRO A 60 5.61 7.37 -4.02
N TYR A 61 5.90 8.39 -3.21
CA TYR A 61 4.92 8.94 -2.29
C TYR A 61 3.74 9.43 -3.13
N LYS A 62 2.53 8.95 -2.84
CA LYS A 62 1.33 9.48 -3.48
C LYS A 62 0.99 10.80 -2.81
N ASP A 63 1.00 11.87 -3.58
CA ASP A 63 0.47 13.14 -3.12
C ASP A 63 -1.01 12.96 -2.78
N ILE A 64 -1.39 13.37 -1.57
CA ILE A 64 -2.77 13.33 -1.14
C ILE A 64 -3.49 14.46 -1.88
N PRO A 65 -4.48 14.18 -2.74
CA PRO A 65 -5.13 15.23 -3.51
C PRO A 65 -5.83 16.21 -2.56
N LEU A 66 -5.75 17.51 -2.85
CA LEU A 66 -6.40 18.58 -2.06
C LEU A 66 -7.91 18.64 -2.32
N THR A 67 -8.61 17.55 -2.01
CA THR A 67 -10.08 17.49 -2.03
C THR A 67 -10.64 18.13 -0.76
N ARG A 68 -11.92 18.58 -0.79
CA ARG A 68 -12.61 19.11 0.40
C ARG A 68 -12.44 18.24 1.64
N ARG A 69 -12.64 16.94 1.48
CA ARG A 69 -12.50 15.96 2.56
C ARG A 69 -11.08 15.91 3.12
N ASN A 70 -10.07 15.93 2.27
CA ASN A 70 -8.67 15.85 2.70
C ASN A 70 -8.20 17.16 3.36
N ILE A 71 -8.66 18.31 2.87
CA ILE A 71 -8.38 19.61 3.50
C ILE A 71 -9.05 19.67 4.88
N MET A 72 -10.32 19.30 4.98
CA MET A 72 -11.02 19.23 6.27
C MET A 72 -10.34 18.27 7.25
N HIS A 73 -9.90 17.10 6.79
CA HIS A 73 -9.17 16.15 7.63
C HIS A 73 -7.78 16.69 8.05
N ARG A 74 -7.07 17.37 7.15
CA ARG A 74 -5.78 18.04 7.46
C ARG A 74 -5.94 19.09 8.54
N ASP A 75 -7.03 19.85 8.46
CA ASP A 75 -7.32 21.01 9.31
C ASP A 75 -8.15 20.64 10.55
N GLY A 76 -8.33 19.33 10.82
CA GLY A 76 -9.05 18.84 12.01
C GLY A 76 -10.54 19.19 12.05
N HIS A 77 -11.17 19.36 10.89
CA HIS A 77 -12.54 19.88 10.73
C HIS A 77 -12.73 21.24 11.40
N SER A 78 -11.69 22.08 11.34
CA SER A 78 -11.71 23.44 11.88
C SER A 78 -11.28 24.47 10.85
N CYS A 79 -11.91 25.65 10.91
CA CYS A 79 -11.52 26.80 10.12
C CYS A 79 -10.13 27.30 10.53
N GLN A 80 -9.22 27.48 9.58
CA GLN A 80 -7.83 27.90 9.85
C GLN A 80 -7.69 29.39 10.22
N TYR A 81 -8.76 30.18 10.06
CA TYR A 81 -8.77 31.62 10.38
C TYR A 81 -9.44 31.92 11.73
N CYS A 82 -10.60 31.32 12.00
CA CYS A 82 -11.42 31.66 13.16
C CYS A 82 -11.67 30.49 14.12
N ASN A 83 -11.05 29.32 13.88
CA ASN A 83 -11.19 28.11 14.70
C ASN A 83 -12.63 27.56 14.81
N TYR A 84 -13.56 28.00 13.97
CA TYR A 84 -14.92 27.46 13.93
C TYR A 84 -14.92 25.97 13.57
N THR A 85 -15.72 25.20 14.32
CA THR A 85 -16.00 23.78 14.11
C THR A 85 -17.51 23.56 14.05
N GLY A 86 -18.04 22.99 12.97
CA GLY A 86 -19.47 22.76 12.81
C GLY A 86 -19.85 22.33 11.39
N ASP A 87 -21.15 22.07 11.18
CA ASP A 87 -21.66 21.53 9.92
C ASP A 87 -21.58 22.52 8.75
N ASP A 88 -21.59 23.83 9.05
CA ASP A 88 -21.50 24.91 8.06
C ASP A 88 -20.06 25.23 7.62
N LEU A 89 -19.08 24.37 7.95
CA LEU A 89 -17.68 24.60 7.61
C LEU A 89 -17.46 24.58 6.08
N THR A 90 -17.03 25.72 5.52
CA THR A 90 -16.63 25.85 4.11
C THR A 90 -15.10 25.81 3.93
N LEU A 91 -14.64 25.73 2.68
CA LEU A 91 -13.21 25.70 2.34
C LEU A 91 -12.60 27.08 2.09
N ASP A 92 -13.39 28.15 2.19
CA ASP A 92 -12.93 29.49 1.81
C ASP A 92 -11.86 30.02 2.78
N HIS A 93 -11.90 29.53 4.03
CA HIS A 93 -10.98 29.93 5.10
C HIS A 93 -9.87 28.90 5.32
N VAL A 94 -9.01 28.74 4.31
CA VAL A 94 -7.86 27.83 4.33
C VAL A 94 -6.57 28.60 4.08
N ILE A 95 -5.52 28.33 4.86
CA ILE A 95 -4.17 28.88 4.63
C ILE A 95 -3.43 27.95 3.65
N PRO A 96 -3.02 28.42 2.45
CA PRO A 96 -2.23 27.62 1.52
C PRO A 96 -0.89 27.24 2.14
N ARG A 97 -0.49 25.97 1.96
CA ARG A 97 0.79 25.41 2.40
C ARG A 97 1.32 24.46 1.34
#